data_AF-A0A8T7C7V5-F1
#
_entry.id   AF-A0A8T7C7V5-F1
#
_cell.length_a   1.000
_cell.length_b   1.000
_cell.length_c   1.000
_cell.angle_alpha   90.00
_cell.angle_beta   90.00
_cell.angle_gamma   90.00
#
_symmetry.space_group_name_H-M   'P 1'
#
loop_
_entity.id
_entity.type
_entity.pdbx_description
1 polymer ?
#
loop_
_entity_poly.entity_id
_entity_poly.type
_entity_poly.pdbx_seq_one_letter_code
_entity_poly.pdbx_strand_id
1 'polypeptide(L)'
;IGVAIVMALQHVGIDITFVTRLLLILVAVVGGGLMLAFAIGARCHVANLLAHRELSRIAVGEYIRIDEVQGKVVEIHNTAVDIATAEGIATIPAARFAEVNVLRLSEDPGEYRSDE
;
A
#
# COMPACT_ATOMS: atom_id res chain seq x y z
N ILE A 1 30.57 12.56 16.99
CA ILE A 1 31.82 12.00 16.42
C ILE A 1 32.24 12.73 15.14
N GLY A 2 31.41 12.80 14.08
CA GLY A 2 31.77 13.49 12.83
C GLY A 2 32.11 14.98 12.95
N VAL A 3 31.33 15.75 13.72
CA VAL A 3 31.56 17.20 13.94
C VAL A 3 32.91 17.46 14.64
N ALA A 4 33.31 16.60 15.57
CA ALA A 4 34.58 16.72 16.30
C ALA A 4 35.80 16.48 15.39
N ILE A 5 35.68 15.56 14.42
CA ILE A 5 36.73 15.28 13.43
C ILE A 5 36.90 16.47 12.46
N VAL A 6 35.77 17.06 12.02
CA VAL A 6 35.79 18.25 11.17
C VAL A 6 36.44 19.43 11.90
N MET A 7 36.10 19.66 13.17
CA MET A 7 36.72 20.71 13.98
C MET A 7 38.23 20.50 14.20
N ALA A 8 38.66 19.25 14.40
CA ALA A 8 40.09 18.93 14.56
C ALA A 8 40.88 19.20 13.27
N LEU A 9 40.35 18.84 12.09
CA LEU A 9 40.97 19.12 10.79
C LEU A 9 41.09 20.63 10.51
N GLN A 10 40.11 21.40 10.97
CA GLN A 10 40.06 22.86 10.83
C GLN A 10 41.20 23.57 11.58
N HIS A 11 41.65 23.00 12.72
CA HIS A 11 42.79 23.52 13.49
C HIS A 11 44.17 23.18 12.88
N VAL A 12 44.23 22.23 11.93
CA VAL A 12 45.48 21.77 11.26
C VAL A 12 45.78 22.58 9.98
N GLY A 13 44.92 23.53 9.59
CA GLY A 13 45.10 24.36 8.39
C GLY A 13 44.74 23.66 7.07
N ILE A 14 44.04 22.52 7.15
CA ILE A 14 43.53 21.78 5.99
C ILE A 14 42.21 22.43 5.53
N ASP A 15 42.05 22.63 4.22
CA ASP A 15 40.81 23.16 3.64
C ASP A 15 39.63 22.18 3.87
N ILE A 16 38.84 22.49 4.89
CA ILE A 16 37.66 21.71 5.30
C ILE A 16 36.49 21.80 4.31
N THR A 17 36.57 22.67 3.31
CA THR A 17 35.51 22.85 2.29
C THR A 17 35.29 21.55 1.54
N PHE A 18 36.37 20.83 1.21
CA PHE A 18 36.29 19.53 0.54
C PHE A 18 35.60 18.48 1.41
N VAL A 19 36.05 18.34 2.67
CA VAL A 19 35.52 17.34 3.62
C VAL A 19 34.05 17.61 3.92
N THR A 20 33.67 18.87 4.12
CA THR A 20 32.28 19.27 4.38
C THR A 20 31.39 18.96 3.18
N ARG A 21 31.83 19.27 1.95
CA ARG A 21 31.08 18.94 0.73
C ARG A 21 30.90 17.43 0.56
N LEU A 22 31.95 16.66 0.79
CA LEU A 22 31.87 15.20 0.71
C LEU A 22 30.90 14.63 1.74
N LEU A 23 30.95 15.12 2.98
CA LEU A 23 30.03 14.70 4.04
C LEU A 23 28.58 15.05 3.69
N LEU A 24 28.32 16.24 3.14
CA LEU A 24 26.99 16.64 2.69
C LEU A 24 26.46 15.73 1.59
N ILE A 25 27.29 15.38 0.60
CA ILE A 25 26.92 14.45 -0.47
C ILE A 25 26.59 13.08 0.12
N LEU A 26 27.40 12.56 1.06
CA LEU A 26 27.14 11.28 1.70
C LEU A 26 25.82 11.27 2.46
N VAL A 27 25.53 12.31 3.25
CA VAL A 27 24.24 12.42 3.96
C VAL A 27 23.09 12.53 2.96
N ALA A 28 23.24 13.31 1.89
CA ALA A 28 22.21 13.46 0.87
C ALA A 28 21.93 12.16 0.13
N VAL A 29 22.97 11.40 -0.25
CA VAL A 29 22.82 10.11 -0.95
C VAL A 29 22.21 9.06 -0.03
N VAL A 30 22.69 8.94 1.21
CA VAL A 30 22.15 7.97 2.17
C VAL A 30 20.71 8.33 2.54
N GLY A 31 20.45 9.59 2.90
CA GLY A 31 19.13 10.07 3.25
C GLY A 31 18.15 9.96 2.08
N GLY A 32 18.55 10.41 0.90
CA GLY A 32 17.76 10.31 -0.33
C GLY A 32 17.49 8.85 -0.73
N GLY A 33 18.49 7.98 -0.63
CA GLY A 33 18.32 6.55 -0.88
C GLY A 33 17.33 5.88 0.06
N LEU A 34 17.41 6.19 1.37
CA LEU A 34 16.46 5.69 2.36
C LEU A 34 15.03 6.18 2.12
N MET A 35 14.87 7.47 1.82
CA MET A 35 13.56 8.05 1.47
C MET A 35 12.97 7.36 0.23
N LEU A 36 13.79 7.10 -0.79
CA LEU A 36 13.34 6.46 -2.01
C LEU A 36 12.97 4.99 -1.78
N ALA A 37 13.79 4.24 -1.04
CA ALA A 37 13.49 2.86 -0.66
C ALA A 37 12.19 2.77 0.16
N PHE A 38 11.97 3.70 1.08
CA PHE A 38 10.74 3.79 1.86
C PHE A 38 9.53 4.14 0.99
N ALA A 39 9.63 5.15 0.11
CA ALA A 39 8.55 5.55 -0.79
C ALA A 39 8.10 4.39 -1.69
N ILE A 40 9.05 3.62 -2.22
CA ILE A 40 8.76 2.42 -3.03
C ILE A 40 8.14 1.32 -2.17
N GLY A 41 8.69 1.05 -0.99
CA GLY A 41 8.23 -0.02 -0.10
C GLY A 41 6.84 0.24 0.51
N ALA A 42 6.52 1.50 0.81
CA ALA A 42 5.25 1.87 1.45
C ALA A 42 4.07 1.96 0.48
N ARG A 43 4.31 1.90 -0.85
CA ARG A 43 3.29 2.17 -1.88
C ARG A 43 2.00 1.36 -1.70
N CYS A 44 2.11 0.07 -1.37
CA CYS A 44 0.96 -0.81 -1.21
C CYS A 44 0.14 -0.48 0.04
N HIS A 45 0.80 -0.10 1.14
CA HIS A 45 0.13 0.30 2.38
C HIS A 45 -0.59 1.64 2.23
N VAL A 46 0.04 2.60 1.55
CA VAL A 46 -0.58 3.90 1.24
C VAL A 46 -1.77 3.71 0.28
N ALA A 47 -1.63 2.85 -0.74
CA ALA A 47 -2.73 2.53 -1.66
C ALA A 47 -3.94 1.93 -0.91
N ASN A 48 -3.71 0.98 -0.01
CA ASN A 48 -4.79 0.40 0.82
C ASN A 48 -5.48 1.48 1.69
N LEU A 49 -4.70 2.40 2.27
CA LEU A 49 -5.25 3.47 3.10
C LEU A 49 -6.10 4.45 2.28
N LEU A 50 -5.65 4.82 1.08
CA LEU A 50 -6.39 5.72 0.19
C LEU A 50 -7.67 5.08 -0.36
N ALA A 51 -7.61 3.78 -0.66
CA ALA A 51 -8.73 3.01 -1.18
C ALA A 51 -9.79 2.64 -0.12
N HIS A 52 -9.51 2.88 1.17
CA HIS A 52 -10.45 2.60 2.26
C HIS A 52 -11.84 3.23 2.03
N ARG A 53 -11.90 4.43 1.41
CA ARG A 53 -13.17 5.09 1.11
C ARG A 53 -14.06 4.26 0.17
N GLU A 54 -13.48 3.48 -0.73
CA GLU A 54 -14.26 2.64 -1.65
C GLU A 54 -14.92 1.46 -0.93
N LEU A 55 -14.34 0.99 0.19
CA LEU A 55 -14.95 -0.03 1.03
C LEU A 55 -16.24 0.46 1.71
N SER A 56 -16.36 1.77 1.98
CA SER A 56 -17.56 2.35 2.60
C SER A 56 -18.83 2.25 1.73
N ARG A 57 -18.66 1.93 0.44
CA ARG A 57 -19.77 1.78 -0.50
C ARG A 57 -20.36 0.36 -0.52
N ILE A 58 -19.71 -0.60 0.15
CA ILE A 58 -20.05 -2.02 0.13
C ILE A 58 -20.64 -2.39 1.48
N ALA A 59 -21.70 -3.21 1.47
CA ALA A 59 -22.31 -3.70 2.70
C ALA A 59 -22.03 -5.20 2.89
N VAL A 60 -21.94 -5.62 4.16
CA VAL A 60 -21.95 -7.04 4.51
C VAL A 60 -23.24 -7.67 4.00
N GLY A 61 -23.12 -8.81 3.32
CA GLY A 61 -24.22 -9.54 2.71
C GLY A 61 -24.44 -9.25 1.21
N GLU A 62 -23.75 -8.27 0.64
CA GLU A 62 -23.82 -7.94 -0.78
C GLU A 62 -23.06 -8.97 -1.63
N TYR A 63 -23.57 -9.33 -2.82
CA TYR A 63 -22.85 -10.15 -3.79
C TYR A 63 -22.05 -9.26 -4.73
N ILE A 64 -20.73 -9.45 -4.73
CA ILE A 64 -19.82 -8.68 -5.56
C ILE A 64 -18.94 -9.60 -6.40
N ARG A 65 -18.58 -9.11 -7.59
CA ARG A 65 -17.56 -9.72 -8.44
C ARG A 65 -16.42 -8.73 -8.62
N ILE A 66 -15.21 -9.19 -8.31
CA ILE A 66 -13.95 -8.46 -8.44
C ILE A 66 -13.03 -9.33 -9.30
N ASP A 67 -12.78 -8.89 -10.54
CA ASP A 67 -12.12 -9.69 -11.58
C ASP A 67 -12.82 -11.08 -11.74
N GLU A 68 -12.05 -12.16 -11.60
CA GLU A 68 -12.51 -13.56 -11.67
C GLU A 68 -13.07 -14.07 -10.34
N VAL A 69 -12.93 -13.30 -9.25
CA VAL A 69 -13.38 -13.73 -7.92
C VAL A 69 -14.77 -13.18 -7.66
N GLN A 70 -15.70 -14.08 -7.36
CA GLN A 70 -17.08 -13.75 -7.06
C GLN A 70 -17.53 -14.37 -5.75
N GLY A 71 -18.26 -13.60 -4.96
CA GLY A 71 -18.78 -14.09 -3.71
C GLY A 71 -19.68 -13.12 -2.98
N LYS A 72 -20.12 -13.55 -1.80
CA LYS A 72 -20.88 -12.74 -0.86
C LYS A 72 -19.95 -12.11 0.15
N VAL A 73 -20.09 -10.82 0.41
CA VAL A 73 -19.33 -10.11 1.45
C VAL A 73 -19.73 -10.64 2.82
N VAL A 74 -18.76 -11.17 3.56
CA VAL A 74 -18.98 -11.75 4.90
C VAL A 74 -18.53 -10.76 5.98
N GLU A 75 -17.37 -10.14 5.77
CA GLU A 75 -16.78 -9.23 6.75
C GLU A 75 -16.00 -8.11 6.05
N ILE A 76 -16.08 -6.90 6.60
CA ILE A 76 -15.34 -5.74 6.12
C ILE A 76 -14.35 -5.33 7.21
N HIS A 77 -13.06 -5.44 6.89
CA HIS A 77 -11.96 -4.99 7.74
C HIS A 77 -11.56 -3.56 7.41
N ASN A 78 -10.67 -2.99 8.22
CA ASN A 78 -10.19 -1.62 7.99
C ASN A 78 -9.37 -1.47 6.70
N THR A 79 -8.76 -2.55 6.18
CA THR A 79 -7.92 -2.50 4.96
C THR A 79 -8.17 -3.66 3.98
N ALA A 80 -9.18 -4.47 4.22
CA ALA A 80 -9.52 -5.63 3.40
C ALA A 80 -11.00 -6.00 3.54
N VAL A 81 -11.50 -6.83 2.65
CA VAL A 81 -12.86 -7.39 2.70
C VAL A 81 -12.77 -8.88 2.48
N ASP A 82 -13.46 -9.65 3.31
CA ASP A 82 -13.59 -11.09 3.17
C ASP A 82 -14.88 -11.44 2.41
N ILE A 83 -14.72 -12.16 1.31
CA ILE A 83 -15.82 -12.65 0.47
C ILE A 83 -15.88 -14.17 0.52
N ALA A 84 -17.06 -14.71 0.79
CA ALA A 84 -17.34 -16.14 0.67
C ALA A 84 -17.56 -16.48 -0.81
N THR A 85 -16.66 -17.29 -1.34
CA THR A 85 -16.66 -17.82 -2.71
C THR A 85 -17.02 -19.31 -2.68
N ALA A 86 -17.17 -19.92 -3.85
CA ALA A 86 -17.43 -21.36 -3.95
C ALA A 86 -16.29 -22.24 -3.40
N GLU A 87 -15.06 -21.73 -3.37
CA GLU A 87 -13.87 -22.47 -2.93
C GLU A 87 -13.53 -22.24 -1.44
N GLY A 88 -14.13 -21.23 -0.82
CA GLY A 88 -13.83 -20.81 0.55
C GLY A 88 -13.90 -19.29 0.74
N ILE A 89 -13.22 -18.77 1.76
CA ILE A 89 -13.16 -17.32 2.05
C ILE A 89 -11.94 -16.72 1.36
N ALA A 90 -12.16 -15.72 0.51
CA ALA A 90 -11.10 -14.94 -0.12
C ALA A 90 -11.00 -13.55 0.53
N THR A 91 -9.80 -13.18 0.96
CA THR A 91 -9.51 -11.85 1.51
C THR A 91 -9.00 -10.93 0.41
N ILE A 92 -9.74 -9.86 0.12
CA ILE A 92 -9.42 -8.89 -0.92
C ILE A 92 -8.93 -7.58 -0.28
N PRO A 93 -7.68 -7.15 -0.52
CA PRO A 93 -7.16 -5.87 -0.03
C PRO A 93 -7.90 -4.67 -0.61
N ALA A 94 -8.09 -3.63 0.21
CA ALA A 94 -8.78 -2.39 -0.19
C ALA A 94 -8.22 -1.76 -1.47
N ALA A 95 -6.89 -1.77 -1.66
CA ALA A 95 -6.23 -1.19 -2.83
C ALA A 95 -6.75 -1.77 -4.16
N ARG A 96 -7.14 -3.05 -4.17
CA ARG A 96 -7.64 -3.71 -5.38
C ARG A 96 -8.93 -3.05 -5.86
N PHE A 97 -9.80 -2.60 -4.95
CA PHE A 97 -11.05 -1.93 -5.27
C PHE A 97 -10.87 -0.58 -5.99
N ALA A 98 -9.70 0.04 -5.88
CA ALA A 98 -9.39 1.28 -6.61
C ALA A 98 -8.82 1.03 -8.02
N GLU A 99 -8.37 -0.18 -8.31
CA GLU A 99 -7.69 -0.54 -9.56
C GLU A 99 -8.59 -1.31 -10.54
N VAL A 100 -9.58 -2.04 -10.03
CA VAL A 100 -10.40 -2.96 -10.84
C VAL A 100 -11.88 -2.60 -10.80
N ASN A 101 -12.62 -3.11 -11.78
CA ASN A 101 -14.05 -2.90 -11.84
C ASN A 101 -14.76 -3.77 -10.80
N VAL A 102 -15.56 -3.15 -9.94
CA VAL A 102 -16.33 -3.84 -8.90
C VAL A 102 -17.78 -3.91 -9.37
N LEU A 103 -18.20 -5.11 -9.78
CA LEU A 103 -19.58 -5.34 -10.21
C LEU A 103 -20.41 -5.79 -9.00
N ARG A 104 -21.52 -5.10 -8.76
CA ARG A 104 -22.55 -5.54 -7.82
C ARG A 104 -23.54 -6.41 -8.55
N LEU A 105 -23.78 -7.58 -8.01
CA LEU A 105 -24.79 -8.50 -8.50
C LEU A 105 -26.05 -8.23 -7.67
N SER A 106 -27.15 -7.89 -8.34
CA SER A 106 -28.42 -7.59 -7.69
C SER A 106 -29.07 -8.82 -7.05
N GLU A 107 -28.59 -10.03 -7.37
CA GLU A 107 -29.19 -11.29 -6.92
C GLU A 107 -28.18 -12.45 -7.01
N ASP A 108 -28.39 -13.50 -6.21
CA ASP A 108 -27.55 -14.69 -6.19
C ASP A 108 -27.63 -15.41 -7.57
N PRO A 109 -26.52 -15.51 -8.31
CA PRO A 109 -26.53 -16.14 -9.64
C PRO A 109 -26.80 -17.65 -9.61
N GLY A 110 -26.95 -18.27 -8.43
CA GLY A 110 -27.43 -19.63 -8.28
C GLY A 110 -28.94 -19.82 -8.48
N GLU A 111 -29.75 -18.76 -8.37
CA GLU A 111 -31.22 -18.90 -8.34
C GLU A 111 -31.83 -19.08 -9.75
N TYR A 112 -31.15 -18.61 -10.80
CA TYR A 112 -31.61 -18.68 -12.19
C TYR A 112 -31.41 -20.06 -12.86
N ARG A 113 -30.84 -21.06 -12.16
CA ARG A 113 -30.62 -22.42 -12.70
C ARG A 113 -31.69 -23.43 -12.28
N SER A 114 -32.78 -22.99 -11.66
CA SER A 114 -33.84 -23.87 -11.14
C SER A 114 -35.10 -23.92 -12.01
N ASP A 115 -35.23 -23.02 -13.00
CA ASP A 115 -36.38 -22.92 -13.90
C ASP A 115 -35.96 -23.25 -15.36
N GLU A 116 -35.49 -24.48 -15.62
CA GLU A 116 -35.56 -25.09 -16.96
C GLU A 116 -35.66 -26.63 -16.90
#